data_AF-A0A7C4KJ25-F1
#
_entry.id   AF-A0A7C4KJ25-F1
#
_cell.length_a   1.000
_cell.length_b   1.000
_cell.length_c   1.000
_cell.angle_alpha   90.00
_cell.angle_beta   90.00
_cell.angle_gamma   90.00
#
_symmetry.space_group_name_H-M   'P 1'
#
loop_
_entity.id
_entity.type
_entity.pdbx_description
1 polymer ?
#
loop_
_entity_poly.entity_id
_entity_poly.type
_entity_poly.pdbx_seq_one_letter_code
_entity_poly.pdbx_strand_id
1 'polypeptide(L)'
;MKEKEPGLIYDQFYYATGCGKPYERNEEWLAFFGGIAKRIQEEIAPRSVLDAGCAMGFLVEKLQELGIEAYGMDISPYAISMVHDAFKPFCSLGSITEPFPRKYDLIVSIEVLEHLTPQEAEKAVANFCCFTDDILFSSSPYDFREVTHLNVRPVEYWAELFARHGFYRDLDFDASFLTPWAVRFRRSSEPIHRIVRQYERVMQRLVEENIALRAVNLEQKEGLALLKSEIEAIRGGITFQVAHKLRSVVPIGSRREKMLIGILGLLGIFRKEQSNH
;
A
#
# COMPACT_ATOMS: atom_id res chain seq x y z
N MET A 1 36.93 -6.33 -0.06
CA MET A 1 36.09 -6.09 1.14
C MET A 1 35.50 -7.42 1.53
N LYS A 2 35.63 -7.87 2.78
CA LYS A 2 34.97 -9.11 3.22
C LYS A 2 33.45 -8.88 3.13
N GLU A 3 32.74 -9.68 2.35
CA GLU A 3 31.28 -9.74 2.39
C GLU A 3 30.88 -10.02 3.85
N LYS A 4 30.12 -9.11 4.47
CA LYS A 4 29.56 -9.35 5.80
C LYS A 4 28.56 -10.50 5.66
N GLU A 5 28.49 -11.39 6.65
CA GLU A 5 27.44 -12.41 6.70
C GLU A 5 26.07 -11.73 6.61
N PRO A 6 25.13 -12.23 5.78
CA PRO A 6 23.86 -11.55 5.49
C PRO A 6 23.06 -11.14 6.73
N GLY A 7 23.06 -11.98 7.78
CA GLY A 7 22.34 -11.71 9.04
C GLY A 7 22.91 -10.54 9.86
N LEU A 8 24.17 -10.15 9.65
CA LEU A 8 24.82 -9.04 10.36
C LEU A 8 24.49 -7.67 9.75
N ILE A 9 23.80 -7.63 8.61
CA ILE A 9 23.32 -6.39 7.99
C ILE A 9 22.06 -5.89 8.70
N TYR A 10 21.21 -6.82 9.15
CA TYR A 10 19.95 -6.53 9.86
C TYR A 10 20.20 -6.41 11.37
N ASP A 11 20.99 -5.42 11.77
CA ASP A 11 21.36 -5.16 13.16
C ASP A 11 20.43 -4.12 13.82
N GLN A 12 20.79 -3.68 15.04
CA GLN A 12 20.05 -2.63 15.75
C GLN A 12 19.89 -1.35 14.93
N PHE A 13 20.91 -0.96 14.16
CA PHE A 13 20.88 0.27 13.37
C PHE A 13 19.87 0.15 12.23
N TYR A 14 19.82 -1.02 11.57
CA TYR A 14 18.80 -1.31 10.57
C TYR A 14 17.38 -1.14 11.14
N TYR A 15 17.04 -1.83 12.22
CA TYR A 15 15.68 -1.74 12.78
C TYR A 15 15.34 -0.35 13.34
N ALA A 16 16.34 0.45 13.73
CA ALA A 16 16.11 1.82 14.19
C ALA A 16 15.83 2.81 13.04
N THR A 17 16.27 2.53 11.81
CA THR A 17 16.31 3.54 10.72
C THR A 17 15.78 3.08 9.37
N GLY A 18 15.79 1.78 9.08
CA GLY A 18 15.46 1.19 7.77
C GLY A 18 13.97 1.02 7.53
N CYS A 19 13.17 0.78 8.57
CA CYS A 19 11.74 0.42 8.43
C CYS A 19 10.79 1.64 8.30
N GLY A 20 11.28 2.79 7.81
CA GLY A 20 10.57 4.07 7.73
C GLY A 20 10.33 4.77 9.08
N LYS A 21 10.17 4.00 10.15
CA LYS A 21 10.19 4.39 11.57
C LYS A 21 10.89 3.30 12.39
N PRO A 22 11.32 3.59 13.63
CA PRO A 22 11.91 2.56 14.49
C PRO A 22 10.98 1.35 14.63
N TYR A 23 11.50 0.19 14.24
CA TYR A 23 10.85 -1.10 14.44
C TYR A 23 11.19 -1.61 15.84
N GLU A 24 10.31 -1.31 16.78
CA GLU A 24 10.47 -1.60 18.19
C GLU A 24 9.14 -2.04 18.80
N ARG A 25 9.17 -2.62 19.99
CA ARG A 25 7.94 -3.02 20.68
C ARG A 25 7.20 -1.78 21.18
N ASN A 26 6.12 -1.40 20.50
CA ASN A 26 5.21 -0.33 20.91
C ASN A 26 3.76 -0.66 20.54
N GLU A 27 2.80 0.11 21.07
CA GLU A 27 1.36 -0.12 20.82
C GLU A 27 0.99 -0.06 19.34
N GLU A 28 1.66 0.80 18.56
CA GLU A 28 1.35 0.99 17.14
C GLU A 28 1.69 -0.27 16.32
N TRP A 29 2.89 -0.83 16.49
CA TRP A 29 3.29 -2.07 15.82
C TRP A 29 2.46 -3.25 16.30
N LEU A 30 2.20 -3.36 17.60
CA LEU A 30 1.38 -4.44 18.16
C LEU A 30 -0.07 -4.37 17.67
N ALA A 31 -0.65 -3.17 17.54
CA ALA A 31 -1.98 -2.98 16.98
C ALA A 31 -2.02 -3.30 15.48
N PHE A 32 -1.01 -2.88 14.72
CA PHE A 32 -0.88 -3.19 13.30
C PHE A 32 -0.83 -4.70 13.05
N PHE A 33 0.11 -5.41 13.68
CA PHE A 33 0.21 -6.87 13.56
C PHE A 33 -0.97 -7.60 14.18
N GLY A 34 -1.61 -7.03 15.21
CA GLY A 34 -2.86 -7.55 15.76
C GLY A 34 -4.02 -7.50 14.75
N GLY A 35 -4.12 -6.42 13.98
CA GLY A 35 -5.09 -6.32 12.89
C GLY A 35 -4.84 -7.35 11.79
N ILE A 36 -3.58 -7.55 11.41
CA ILE A 36 -3.17 -8.59 10.43
C ILE A 36 -3.52 -9.98 10.94
N ALA A 37 -3.15 -10.31 12.19
CA ALA A 37 -3.41 -11.61 12.79
C ALA A 37 -4.91 -11.93 12.84
N LYS A 38 -5.75 -10.93 13.17
CA LYS A 38 -7.21 -11.07 13.17
C LYS A 38 -7.76 -11.38 11.76
N ARG A 39 -7.32 -10.64 10.74
CA ARG A 39 -7.72 -10.89 9.34
C ARG A 39 -7.31 -12.29 8.88
N ILE A 40 -6.10 -12.74 9.23
CA ILE A 40 -5.64 -14.11 8.96
C ILE A 40 -6.55 -15.14 9.65
N GLN A 41 -6.88 -14.94 10.93
CA GLN A 41 -7.76 -15.85 11.66
C GLN A 41 -9.17 -15.92 11.05
N GLU A 42 -9.76 -14.77 10.72
CA GLU A 42 -11.16 -14.68 10.28
C GLU A 42 -11.35 -15.14 8.82
N GLU A 43 -10.39 -14.89 7.93
CA GLU A 43 -10.57 -15.06 6.48
C GLU A 43 -9.75 -16.20 5.88
N ILE A 44 -8.67 -16.61 6.54
CA ILE A 44 -7.85 -17.76 6.13
C ILE A 44 -8.05 -18.94 7.09
N ALA A 45 -8.16 -18.67 8.39
CA ALA A 45 -8.34 -19.64 9.47
C ALA A 45 -7.34 -20.84 9.43
N PRO A 46 -6.01 -20.59 9.31
CA PRO A 46 -5.02 -21.66 9.34
C PRO A 46 -4.88 -22.24 10.75
N ARG A 47 -4.55 -23.53 10.89
CA ARG A 47 -4.22 -24.10 12.22
C ARG A 47 -2.78 -23.78 12.61
N SER A 48 -1.88 -23.71 11.64
CA SER A 48 -0.46 -23.42 11.87
C SER A 48 0.09 -22.42 10.86
N VAL A 49 0.92 -21.49 11.31
CA VAL A 49 1.53 -20.44 10.48
C VAL A 49 3.05 -20.42 10.64
N LEU A 50 3.77 -20.21 9.55
CA LEU A 50 5.17 -19.75 9.59
C LEU A 50 5.24 -18.30 9.08
N ASP A 51 5.74 -17.40 9.91
CA ASP A 51 6.15 -16.06 9.54
C ASP A 51 7.63 -16.09 9.09
N ALA A 52 7.84 -16.08 7.77
CA ALA A 52 9.14 -16.23 7.13
C ALA A 52 9.77 -14.85 6.91
N GLY A 53 10.73 -14.51 7.77
CA GLY A 53 11.28 -13.16 7.99
C GLY A 53 10.55 -12.43 9.11
N CYS A 54 10.41 -13.07 10.28
CA CYS A 54 9.53 -12.60 11.35
C CYS A 54 10.01 -11.37 12.12
N ALA A 55 11.23 -10.88 11.86
CA ALA A 55 11.90 -9.85 12.64
C ALA A 55 11.79 -10.10 14.16
N MET A 56 11.21 -9.14 14.91
CA MET A 56 11.03 -9.24 16.37
C MET A 56 9.82 -10.09 16.79
N GLY A 57 9.18 -10.81 15.87
CA GLY A 57 8.15 -11.80 16.16
C GLY A 57 6.77 -11.25 16.53
N PHE A 58 6.45 -10.00 16.15
CA PHE A 58 5.17 -9.39 16.52
C PHE A 58 3.96 -10.11 15.91
N LEU A 59 4.03 -10.54 14.65
CA LEU A 59 2.95 -11.32 14.04
C LEU A 59 2.79 -12.68 14.73
N VAL A 60 3.90 -13.36 15.03
CA VAL A 60 3.91 -14.64 15.77
C VAL A 60 3.24 -14.50 17.12
N GLU A 61 3.58 -13.46 17.89
CA GLU A 61 2.93 -13.15 19.17
C GLU A 61 1.42 -13.02 19.01
N LYS A 62 0.95 -12.21 18.06
CA LYS A 62 -0.48 -11.93 17.90
C LYS A 62 -1.26 -13.16 17.42
N LEU A 63 -0.67 -13.99 16.57
CA LEU A 63 -1.29 -15.25 16.13
C LEU A 63 -1.36 -16.27 17.27
N GLN A 64 -0.32 -16.38 18.10
CA GLN A 64 -0.31 -17.25 19.29
C GLN A 64 -1.38 -16.84 20.31
N GLU A 65 -1.54 -15.54 20.56
CA GLU A 65 -2.60 -15.00 21.43
C GLU A 65 -4.02 -15.35 20.92
N LEU A 66 -4.18 -15.49 19.60
CA LEU A 66 -5.42 -15.92 18.95
C LEU A 66 -5.58 -17.45 18.87
N GLY A 67 -4.65 -18.22 19.46
CA GLY A 67 -4.70 -19.68 19.50
C GLY A 67 -4.26 -20.38 18.20
N ILE A 68 -3.60 -19.65 17.29
CA ILE A 68 -3.02 -20.23 16.07
C ILE A 68 -1.60 -20.70 16.38
N GLU A 69 -1.23 -21.91 15.93
CA GLU A 69 0.11 -22.48 16.11
C GLU A 69 1.12 -21.77 15.19
N ALA A 70 1.61 -20.61 15.63
CA ALA A 70 2.48 -19.74 14.83
C ALA A 70 3.96 -19.85 15.21
N TYR A 71 4.82 -19.82 14.20
CA TYR A 71 6.28 -19.84 14.33
C TYR A 71 6.90 -18.73 13.51
N GLY A 72 8.05 -18.23 13.95
CA GLY A 72 8.84 -17.23 13.24
C GLY A 72 10.23 -17.76 12.88
N MET A 73 10.73 -17.34 11.72
CA MET A 73 12.12 -17.52 11.34
C MET A 73 12.68 -16.21 10.81
N ASP A 74 13.85 -15.81 11.29
CA ASP A 74 14.54 -14.63 10.78
C ASP A 74 16.05 -14.86 10.71
N ILE A 75 16.72 -14.21 9.76
CA ILE A 75 18.18 -14.31 9.56
C ILE A 75 18.96 -13.43 10.55
N SER A 76 18.30 -12.45 11.17
CA SER A 76 18.89 -11.49 12.11
C SER A 76 18.99 -12.05 13.53
N PRO A 77 20.21 -12.25 14.07
CA PRO A 77 20.37 -12.59 15.48
C PRO A 77 19.84 -11.49 16.41
N TYR A 78 19.94 -10.22 16.00
CA TYR A 78 19.43 -9.09 16.77
C TYR A 78 17.90 -9.14 16.87
N ALA A 79 17.19 -9.32 15.74
CA ALA A 79 15.74 -9.36 15.75
C ALA A 79 15.21 -10.51 16.62
N ILE A 80 15.80 -11.70 16.48
CA ILE A 80 15.48 -12.87 17.31
C ILE A 80 15.77 -12.60 18.80
N SER A 81 16.83 -11.86 19.14
CA SER A 81 17.12 -11.50 20.53
C SER A 81 16.09 -10.55 21.15
N MET A 82 15.38 -9.77 20.31
CA MET A 82 14.36 -8.80 20.70
C MET A 82 12.95 -9.38 20.79
N VAL A 83 12.75 -10.65 20.40
CA VAL A 83 11.46 -11.35 20.56
C VAL A 83 11.09 -11.36 22.03
N HIS A 84 9.82 -11.07 22.33
CA HIS A 84 9.32 -11.06 23.70
C HIS A 84 9.48 -12.44 24.35
N ASP A 85 9.92 -12.48 25.62
CA ASP A 85 10.38 -13.72 26.28
C ASP A 85 9.37 -14.88 26.21
N ALA A 86 8.08 -14.57 26.36
CA ALA A 86 7.01 -15.57 26.27
C ALA A 86 6.92 -16.27 24.90
N PHE A 87 7.41 -15.62 23.84
CA PHE A 87 7.31 -16.10 22.47
C PHE A 87 8.64 -16.56 21.86
N LYS A 88 9.77 -16.39 22.56
CA LYS A 88 11.08 -16.88 22.13
C LYS A 88 11.10 -18.36 21.71
N PRO A 89 10.39 -19.30 22.38
CA PRO A 89 10.35 -20.70 21.94
C PRO A 89 9.73 -20.92 20.55
N PHE A 90 9.01 -19.93 20.00
CA PHE A 90 8.34 -20.01 18.71
C PHE A 90 9.09 -19.29 17.58
N CYS A 91 10.15 -18.55 17.90
CA CYS A 91 10.97 -17.84 16.92
C CYS A 91 12.39 -18.42 16.86
N SER A 92 12.91 -18.63 15.66
CA SER A 92 14.23 -19.25 15.46
C SER A 92 15.12 -18.45 14.52
N LEU A 93 16.42 -18.45 14.79
CA LEU A 93 17.43 -17.93 13.88
C LEU A 93 17.61 -18.91 12.73
N GLY A 94 17.37 -18.47 11.49
CA GLY A 94 17.46 -19.33 10.31
C GLY A 94 17.28 -18.58 9.00
N SER A 95 17.68 -19.21 7.90
CA SER A 95 17.46 -18.67 6.55
C SER A 95 16.23 -19.28 5.91
N ILE A 96 15.39 -18.44 5.30
CA ILE A 96 14.22 -18.86 4.54
C ILE A 96 14.57 -19.59 3.23
N THR A 97 15.84 -19.61 2.85
CA THR A 97 16.36 -20.39 1.71
C THR A 97 16.63 -21.85 2.07
N GLU A 98 16.62 -22.20 3.36
CA GLU A 98 16.92 -23.54 3.85
C GLU A 98 15.64 -24.29 4.24
N PRO A 99 15.60 -25.63 4.10
CA PRO A 99 14.41 -26.43 4.39
C PRO A 99 13.80 -26.14 5.78
N PHE A 100 12.49 -25.93 5.81
CA PHE A 100 11.76 -25.73 7.06
C PHE A 100 11.59 -27.04 7.84
N PRO A 101 11.43 -26.98 9.18
CA PRO A 101 11.36 -28.18 10.01
C PRO A 101 10.08 -29.00 9.78
N ARG A 102 9.01 -28.38 9.26
CA ARG A 102 7.71 -29.03 9.00
C ARG A 102 6.93 -28.26 7.94
N LYS A 103 5.83 -28.87 7.50
CA LYS A 103 4.80 -28.17 6.71
C LYS A 103 3.90 -27.32 7.61
N TYR A 104 3.37 -26.25 7.03
CA TYR A 104 2.44 -25.31 7.65
C TYR A 104 1.18 -25.18 6.79
N ASP A 105 0.04 -24.94 7.43
CA ASP A 105 -1.21 -24.61 6.75
C ASP A 105 -1.12 -23.26 6.00
N LEU A 106 -0.32 -22.30 6.50
CA LEU A 106 -0.04 -21.00 5.86
C LEU A 106 1.41 -20.59 6.08
N ILE A 107 2.06 -20.07 5.04
CA ILE A 107 3.32 -19.30 5.18
C ILE A 107 3.01 -17.84 4.89
N VAL A 108 3.47 -16.96 5.77
CA VAL A 108 3.39 -15.50 5.61
C VAL A 108 4.81 -14.98 5.36
N SER A 109 5.00 -14.12 4.37
CA SER A 109 6.27 -13.43 4.16
C SER A 109 5.99 -12.00 3.73
N ILE A 110 6.44 -11.05 4.54
CA ILE A 110 6.08 -9.63 4.45
C ILE A 110 7.36 -8.82 4.31
N GLU A 111 7.59 -8.25 3.13
CA GLU A 111 8.70 -7.34 2.85
C GLU A 111 10.08 -7.96 3.17
N VAL A 112 10.33 -9.16 2.62
CA VAL A 112 11.56 -9.94 2.85
C VAL A 112 12.32 -10.21 1.56
N LEU A 113 11.62 -10.65 0.50
CA LEU A 113 12.25 -11.16 -0.72
C LEU A 113 12.93 -10.09 -1.57
N GLU A 114 12.58 -8.82 -1.38
CA GLU A 114 13.23 -7.66 -1.98
C GLU A 114 14.65 -7.44 -1.45
N HIS A 115 14.99 -7.99 -0.29
CA HIS A 115 16.34 -7.91 0.27
C HIS A 115 17.25 -9.07 -0.17
N LEU A 116 16.69 -10.12 -0.77
CA LEU A 116 17.44 -11.27 -1.24
C LEU A 116 18.02 -11.02 -2.63
N THR A 117 19.13 -11.66 -2.97
CA THR A 117 19.53 -11.75 -4.40
C THR A 117 18.47 -12.52 -5.20
N PRO A 118 18.33 -12.31 -6.52
CA PRO A 118 17.37 -13.05 -7.33
C PRO A 118 17.47 -14.58 -7.17
N GLN A 119 18.69 -15.12 -7.06
CA GLN A 119 18.91 -16.55 -6.87
C GLN A 119 18.47 -17.04 -5.49
N GLU A 120 18.67 -16.25 -4.44
CA GLU A 120 18.16 -16.57 -3.09
C GLU A 120 16.65 -16.46 -3.02
N ALA A 121 16.05 -15.48 -3.71
CA ALA A 121 14.60 -15.34 -3.81
C ALA A 121 13.97 -16.54 -4.53
N GLU A 122 14.58 -17.04 -5.61
CA GLU A 122 14.16 -18.29 -6.27
C GLU A 122 14.21 -19.49 -5.32
N LYS A 123 15.29 -19.62 -4.54
CA LYS A 123 15.40 -20.68 -3.52
C LYS A 123 14.34 -20.54 -2.42
N ALA A 124 14.12 -19.33 -1.93
CA ALA A 124 13.12 -19.05 -0.90
C ALA A 124 11.70 -19.38 -1.40
N VAL A 125 11.33 -18.96 -2.61
CA VAL A 125 10.02 -19.30 -3.20
C VAL A 125 9.87 -20.81 -3.38
N ALA A 126 10.90 -21.49 -3.90
CA ALA A 126 10.87 -22.94 -4.01
C ALA A 126 10.69 -23.62 -2.64
N ASN A 127 11.37 -23.10 -1.62
CA ASN A 127 11.25 -23.59 -0.25
C ASN A 127 9.84 -23.37 0.31
N PHE A 128 9.28 -22.15 0.19
CA PHE A 128 7.89 -21.87 0.58
C PHE A 128 6.93 -22.87 -0.09
N CYS A 129 7.07 -23.04 -1.41
CA CYS A 129 6.25 -23.94 -2.20
C CYS A 129 6.43 -25.42 -1.85
N CYS A 130 7.47 -25.83 -1.13
CA CYS A 130 7.63 -27.20 -0.66
C CYS A 130 6.88 -27.46 0.66
N PHE A 131 6.72 -26.41 1.48
CA PHE A 131 6.30 -26.53 2.87
C PHE A 131 4.90 -26.01 3.19
N THR A 132 4.17 -25.49 2.20
CA THR A 132 2.75 -25.16 2.32
C THR A 132 2.03 -25.36 0.98
N ASP A 133 0.71 -25.22 1.00
CA ASP A 133 -0.16 -25.08 -0.17
C ASP A 133 -0.86 -23.70 -0.20
N ASP A 134 -0.59 -22.84 0.78
CA ASP A 134 -1.17 -21.50 0.95
C ASP A 134 -0.11 -20.51 1.46
N ILE A 135 0.04 -19.39 0.76
CA ILE A 135 1.07 -18.38 1.00
C ILE A 135 0.43 -16.99 0.99
N LEU A 136 0.64 -16.21 2.04
CA LEU A 136 0.35 -14.78 2.06
C LEU A 136 1.65 -14.00 1.89
N PHE A 137 1.77 -13.26 0.79
CA PHE A 137 3.03 -12.70 0.34
C PHE A 137 2.93 -11.19 0.09
N SER A 138 3.93 -10.44 0.53
CA SER A 138 4.14 -9.04 0.16
C SER A 138 5.62 -8.78 -0.06
N SER A 139 5.93 -7.99 -1.09
CA SER A 139 7.28 -7.49 -1.36
C SER A 139 7.16 -6.17 -2.12
N SER A 140 7.79 -5.11 -1.60
CA SER A 140 7.69 -3.75 -2.11
C SER A 140 8.07 -3.66 -3.59
N PRO A 141 7.15 -3.33 -4.51
CA PRO A 141 7.45 -3.28 -5.94
C PRO A 141 8.04 -1.94 -6.41
N TYR A 142 8.05 -0.92 -5.55
CA TYR A 142 8.41 0.46 -5.92
C TYR A 142 9.48 1.11 -5.04
N ASP A 143 9.96 0.42 -4.00
CA ASP A 143 10.93 1.00 -3.07
C ASP A 143 12.38 0.76 -3.52
N PHE A 144 12.78 1.45 -4.58
CA PHE A 144 14.15 1.38 -5.10
C PHE A 144 15.17 2.22 -4.30
N ARG A 145 14.74 2.87 -3.20
CA ARG A 145 15.57 3.84 -2.47
C ARG A 145 16.16 3.28 -1.19
N GLU A 146 15.60 2.20 -0.64
CA GLU A 146 16.19 1.52 0.51
C GLU A 146 17.49 0.80 0.11
N VAL A 147 18.55 1.01 0.91
CA VAL A 147 19.91 0.52 0.59
C VAL A 147 20.03 -1.01 0.64
N THR A 148 19.12 -1.66 1.37
CA THR A 148 19.04 -3.11 1.56
C THR A 148 18.20 -3.80 0.48
N HIS A 149 17.49 -3.05 -0.38
CA HIS A 149 16.65 -3.62 -1.43
C HIS A 149 17.48 -4.02 -2.67
N LEU A 150 17.74 -5.32 -2.81
CA LEU A 150 18.53 -5.90 -3.89
C LEU A 150 17.68 -6.41 -5.06
N ASN A 151 16.43 -6.80 -4.81
CA ASN A 151 15.56 -7.49 -5.76
C ASN A 151 14.13 -6.93 -5.74
N VAL A 152 14.01 -5.62 -5.90
CA VAL A 152 12.72 -4.93 -6.10
C VAL A 152 12.14 -5.36 -7.44
N ARG A 153 10.99 -6.03 -7.40
CA ARG A 153 10.33 -6.61 -8.57
C ARG A 153 8.83 -6.33 -8.55
N PRO A 154 8.20 -6.14 -9.72
CA PRO A 154 6.78 -5.93 -9.78
C PRO A 154 6.02 -7.23 -9.46
N VAL A 155 4.74 -7.11 -9.08
CA VAL A 155 3.95 -8.23 -8.56
C VAL A 155 3.83 -9.38 -9.57
N GLU A 156 3.82 -9.11 -10.87
CA GLU A 156 3.80 -10.12 -11.93
C GLU A 156 5.04 -11.00 -11.98
N TYR A 157 6.22 -10.48 -11.61
CA TYR A 157 7.45 -11.28 -11.52
C TYR A 157 7.33 -12.34 -10.43
N TRP A 158 6.84 -11.94 -9.24
CA TRP A 158 6.61 -12.87 -8.14
C TRP A 158 5.55 -13.91 -8.51
N ALA A 159 4.48 -13.48 -9.19
CA ALA A 159 3.43 -14.39 -9.65
C ALA A 159 3.95 -15.40 -10.67
N GLU A 160 4.83 -15.00 -11.59
CA GLU A 160 5.49 -15.93 -12.51
C GLU A 160 6.33 -16.96 -11.74
N LEU A 161 7.12 -16.50 -10.77
CA LEU A 161 7.99 -17.36 -9.98
C LEU A 161 7.17 -18.39 -9.17
N PHE A 162 6.11 -17.97 -8.48
CA PHE A 162 5.18 -18.89 -7.80
C PHE A 162 4.47 -19.84 -8.78
N ALA A 163 4.07 -19.36 -9.96
CA ALA A 163 3.40 -20.19 -10.97
C ALA A 163 4.28 -21.33 -11.50
N ARG A 164 5.61 -21.16 -11.55
CA ARG A 164 6.56 -22.24 -11.88
C ARG A 164 6.50 -23.40 -10.87
N HIS A 165 6.01 -23.17 -9.66
CA HIS A 165 5.81 -24.17 -8.61
C HIS A 165 4.34 -24.62 -8.45
N GLY A 166 3.45 -24.24 -9.37
CA GLY A 166 2.03 -24.60 -9.34
C GLY A 166 1.20 -23.76 -8.37
N PHE A 167 1.67 -22.57 -8.01
CA PHE A 167 0.95 -21.61 -7.18
C PHE A 167 0.40 -20.46 -8.01
N TYR A 168 -0.86 -20.11 -7.78
CA TYR A 168 -1.56 -19.05 -8.51
C TYR A 168 -2.22 -18.10 -7.53
N ARG A 169 -2.45 -16.85 -7.96
CA ARG A 169 -3.10 -15.85 -7.09
C ARG A 169 -4.52 -16.29 -6.75
N ASP A 170 -4.89 -16.17 -5.49
CA ASP A 170 -6.28 -16.23 -5.06
C ASP A 170 -6.95 -14.91 -5.41
N LEU A 171 -7.59 -14.87 -6.58
CA LEU A 171 -8.21 -13.68 -7.15
C LEU A 171 -9.49 -13.23 -6.44
N ASP A 172 -10.01 -14.05 -5.52
CA ASP A 172 -11.21 -13.74 -4.73
C ASP A 172 -10.85 -13.31 -3.29
N PHE A 173 -9.57 -13.20 -2.96
CA PHE A 173 -9.07 -12.79 -1.64
C PHE A 173 -8.41 -11.40 -1.68
N ASP A 174 -8.85 -10.49 -0.81
CA ASP A 174 -8.26 -9.16 -0.67
C ASP A 174 -7.22 -9.13 0.45
N ALA A 175 -5.95 -9.11 0.06
CA ALA A 175 -4.80 -9.03 0.95
C ALA A 175 -4.38 -7.57 1.27
N SER A 176 -5.10 -6.55 0.79
CA SER A 176 -4.69 -5.15 0.90
C SER A 176 -4.57 -4.61 2.34
N PHE A 177 -5.13 -5.33 3.32
CA PHE A 177 -4.96 -5.05 4.75
C PHE A 177 -3.50 -5.21 5.23
N LEU A 178 -2.67 -5.93 4.47
CA LEU A 178 -1.24 -6.07 4.72
C LEU A 178 -0.47 -4.92 4.04
N THR A 179 -0.55 -4.85 2.71
CA THR A 179 -0.02 -3.77 1.86
C THR A 179 -0.86 -3.70 0.57
N PRO A 180 -0.85 -2.58 -0.18
CA PRO A 180 -1.59 -2.48 -1.45
C PRO A 180 -1.20 -3.50 -2.53
N TRP A 181 -0.03 -4.12 -2.41
CA TRP A 181 0.51 -5.11 -3.37
C TRP A 181 0.57 -6.52 -2.80
N ALA A 182 0.08 -6.74 -1.59
CA ALA A 182 0.01 -8.06 -0.99
C ALA A 182 -0.86 -9.01 -1.82
N VAL A 183 -0.45 -10.27 -1.88
CA VAL A 183 -1.10 -11.31 -2.67
C VAL A 183 -1.14 -12.60 -1.87
N ARG A 184 -2.27 -13.29 -1.92
CA ARG A 184 -2.37 -14.69 -1.48
C ARG A 184 -2.14 -15.60 -2.68
N PHE A 185 -1.20 -16.53 -2.58
CA PHE A 185 -0.94 -17.57 -3.56
C PHE A 185 -1.36 -18.93 -3.01
N ARG A 186 -2.08 -19.71 -3.82
CA ARG A 186 -2.53 -21.05 -3.46
C ARG A 186 -2.06 -22.07 -4.48
N ARG A 187 -1.69 -23.26 -4.00
CA ARG A 187 -1.42 -24.37 -4.90
C ARG A 187 -2.70 -24.74 -5.62
N SER A 188 -2.61 -24.89 -6.94
CA SER A 188 -3.72 -25.37 -7.74
C SER A 188 -3.27 -26.48 -8.69
N SER A 189 -4.13 -27.50 -8.84
CA SER A 189 -4.01 -28.52 -9.87
C SER A 189 -5.03 -28.31 -11.01
N GLU A 190 -5.72 -27.16 -11.01
CA GLU A 190 -6.66 -26.80 -12.07
C GLU A 190 -5.94 -26.73 -13.42
N PRO A 191 -6.58 -27.19 -14.51
CA PRO A 191 -5.99 -27.09 -15.83
C PRO A 191 -5.87 -25.62 -16.27
N ILE A 192 -4.86 -25.33 -17.10
CA ILE A 192 -4.49 -23.96 -17.51
C ILE A 192 -5.68 -23.11 -18.00
N HIS A 193 -6.64 -23.71 -18.71
CA HIS A 193 -7.82 -23.00 -19.21
C HIS A 193 -8.75 -22.48 -18.10
N ARG A 194 -8.79 -23.14 -16.92
CA ARG A 194 -9.55 -22.65 -15.75
C ARG A 194 -8.83 -21.51 -15.05
N ILE A 195 -7.50 -21.57 -14.97
CA ILE A 195 -6.66 -20.49 -14.43
C ILE A 195 -6.82 -19.25 -15.31
N VAL A 196 -6.65 -19.38 -16.63
CA VAL A 196 -6.83 -18.27 -17.58
C VAL A 196 -8.22 -17.64 -17.43
N ARG A 197 -9.28 -18.46 -17.34
CA ARG A 197 -10.64 -17.96 -17.11
C ARG A 197 -10.78 -17.12 -15.83
N GLN A 198 -10.10 -17.49 -14.74
CA GLN A 198 -10.16 -16.73 -13.49
C GLN A 198 -9.52 -15.35 -13.64
N TYR A 199 -8.36 -15.27 -14.29
CA TYR A 199 -7.68 -14.00 -14.57
C TYR A 199 -8.48 -13.12 -15.54
N GLU A 200 -9.02 -13.68 -16.62
CA GLU A 200 -9.86 -12.96 -17.58
C GLU A 200 -11.12 -12.37 -16.91
N ARG A 201 -11.74 -13.11 -15.99
CA ARG A 201 -12.90 -12.62 -15.22
C ARG A 201 -12.57 -11.35 -14.42
N VAL A 202 -11.40 -11.30 -13.79
CA VAL A 202 -10.97 -10.13 -13.03
C VAL A 202 -10.55 -9.00 -13.95
N MET A 203 -9.79 -9.30 -15.01
CA MET A 203 -9.37 -8.31 -16.00
C MET A 203 -10.57 -7.59 -16.62
N GLN A 204 -11.59 -8.34 -17.04
CA GLN A 204 -12.80 -7.77 -17.62
C GLN A 204 -13.53 -6.85 -16.63
N ARG A 205 -13.67 -7.27 -15.37
CA ARG A 205 -14.26 -6.44 -14.31
C ARG A 205 -13.49 -5.13 -14.12
N LEU A 206 -12.16 -5.20 -14.06
CA LEU A 206 -11.30 -4.02 -13.93
C LEU A 206 -11.44 -3.07 -15.12
N VAL A 207 -11.55 -3.59 -16.34
CA VAL A 207 -11.79 -2.78 -17.55
C VAL A 207 -13.14 -2.08 -17.46
N GLU A 208 -14.21 -2.78 -17.07
CA GLU A 208 -15.56 -2.23 -16.90
C GLU A 208 -15.59 -1.14 -15.83
N GLU A 209 -15.01 -1.39 -14.66
CA GLU A 209 -14.88 -0.42 -13.57
C GLU A 209 -14.07 0.80 -14.00
N ASN A 210 -12.98 0.62 -14.76
CA ASN A 210 -12.17 1.73 -15.24
C ASN A 210 -12.95 2.63 -16.22
N ILE A 211 -13.74 2.04 -17.11
CA ILE A 211 -14.61 2.77 -18.04
C ILE A 211 -15.68 3.56 -17.25
N ALA A 212 -16.33 2.93 -16.29
CA ALA A 212 -17.35 3.56 -15.45
C ALA A 212 -16.75 4.74 -14.63
N LEU A 213 -15.58 4.54 -14.02
CA LEU A 213 -14.86 5.59 -13.29
C LEU A 213 -14.48 6.78 -14.18
N ARG A 214 -14.09 6.53 -15.44
CA ARG A 214 -13.80 7.60 -16.40
C ARG A 214 -15.04 8.41 -16.75
N ALA A 215 -16.20 7.76 -16.91
CA ALA A 215 -17.47 8.43 -17.19
C ALA A 215 -17.87 9.36 -16.03
N VAL A 216 -17.87 8.84 -14.80
CA VAL A 216 -18.19 9.64 -13.59
C VAL A 216 -17.22 10.81 -13.41
N ASN A 217 -15.92 10.60 -13.64
CA ASN A 217 -14.94 11.69 -13.55
C ASN A 217 -15.18 12.80 -14.60
N LEU A 218 -15.71 12.45 -15.78
CA LEU A 218 -16.05 13.44 -16.80
C LEU A 218 -17.27 14.26 -16.37
N GLU A 219 -18.34 13.61 -15.91
CA GLU A 219 -19.54 14.27 -15.39
C GLU A 219 -19.21 15.21 -14.21
N GLN A 220 -18.35 14.75 -13.28
CA GLN A 220 -17.89 15.58 -12.17
C GLN A 220 -17.12 16.82 -12.64
N LYS A 221 -16.27 16.68 -13.66
CA LYS A 221 -15.54 17.83 -14.25
C LYS A 221 -16.48 18.83 -14.89
N GLU A 222 -17.50 18.36 -15.61
CA GLU A 222 -18.52 19.23 -16.21
C GLU A 222 -19.33 19.97 -15.14
N GLY A 223 -19.76 19.26 -14.09
CA GLY A 223 -20.46 19.86 -12.95
C GLY A 223 -19.60 20.90 -12.21
N LEU A 224 -18.31 20.61 -11.99
CA LEU A 224 -17.36 21.56 -11.39
C LEU A 224 -17.15 22.79 -12.27
N ALA A 225 -17.12 22.64 -13.60
CA ALA A 225 -17.01 23.76 -14.52
C ALA A 225 -18.25 24.66 -14.49
N LEU A 226 -19.44 24.06 -14.44
CA LEU A 226 -20.71 24.77 -14.28
C LEU A 226 -20.77 25.54 -12.96
N LEU A 227 -20.49 24.87 -11.84
CA LEU A 227 -20.50 25.51 -10.53
C LEU A 227 -19.48 26.65 -10.44
N LYS A 228 -18.30 26.48 -11.04
CA LYS A 228 -17.30 27.55 -11.12
C LYS A 228 -17.81 28.74 -11.92
N SER A 229 -18.50 28.50 -13.04
CA SER A 229 -19.11 29.56 -13.85
C SER A 229 -20.22 30.30 -13.10
N GLU A 230 -21.07 29.59 -12.36
CA GLU A 230 -22.11 30.19 -11.51
C GLU A 230 -21.50 31.04 -10.39
N ILE A 231 -20.46 30.55 -9.71
CA ILE A 231 -19.74 31.32 -8.68
C ILE A 231 -19.15 32.60 -9.29
N GLU A 232 -18.54 32.53 -10.47
CA GLU A 232 -18.00 33.71 -11.17
C GLU A 232 -19.12 34.69 -11.55
N ALA A 233 -20.27 34.20 -12.00
CA ALA A 233 -21.43 35.02 -12.34
C ALA A 233 -22.03 35.71 -11.09
N ILE A 234 -22.23 34.98 -10.00
CA ILE A 234 -22.71 35.53 -8.71
C ILE A 234 -21.72 36.57 -8.19
N ARG A 235 -20.42 36.27 -8.19
CA ARG A 235 -19.37 37.20 -7.76
C ARG A 235 -19.38 38.47 -8.61
N GLY A 236 -19.52 38.34 -9.94
CA GLY A 236 -19.67 39.47 -10.86
C GLY A 236 -20.93 40.30 -10.55
N GLY A 237 -22.06 39.65 -10.32
CA GLY A 237 -23.33 40.30 -9.97
C GLY A 237 -23.27 41.06 -8.65
N ILE A 238 -22.74 40.46 -7.58
CA ILE A 238 -22.52 41.13 -6.29
C ILE A 238 -21.59 42.35 -6.48
N THR A 239 -20.50 42.16 -7.22
CA THR A 239 -19.53 43.24 -7.49
C THR A 239 -20.20 44.40 -8.21
N PHE A 240 -21.05 44.13 -9.21
CA PHE A 240 -21.82 45.13 -9.93
C PHE A 240 -22.83 45.85 -9.03
N GLN A 241 -23.61 45.11 -8.23
CA GLN A 241 -24.59 45.70 -7.30
C GLN A 241 -23.93 46.62 -6.26
N VAL A 242 -22.81 46.19 -5.68
CA VAL A 242 -22.02 47.00 -4.73
C VAL A 242 -21.50 48.27 -5.41
N ALA A 243 -20.94 48.15 -6.62
CA ALA A 243 -20.45 49.29 -7.39
C ALA A 243 -21.57 50.30 -7.72
N HIS A 244 -22.72 49.81 -8.20
CA HIS A 244 -23.87 50.64 -8.52
C HIS A 244 -24.38 51.38 -7.28
N LYS A 245 -24.54 50.67 -6.15
CA LYS A 245 -24.97 51.27 -4.89
C LYS A 245 -23.98 52.34 -4.43
N LEU A 246 -22.68 52.06 -4.44
CA LEU A 246 -21.65 53.05 -4.07
C LEU A 246 -21.70 54.31 -4.95
N ARG A 247 -21.92 54.19 -6.26
CA ARG A 247 -22.09 55.37 -7.15
C ARG A 247 -23.34 56.19 -6.82
N SER A 248 -24.45 55.54 -6.44
CA SER A 248 -25.68 56.25 -6.09
C SER A 248 -25.59 57.10 -4.81
N VAL A 249 -24.62 56.82 -3.93
CA VAL A 249 -24.43 57.54 -2.66
C VAL A 249 -23.24 58.51 -2.67
N VAL A 250 -22.41 58.50 -3.72
CA VAL A 250 -21.23 59.37 -3.83
C VAL A 250 -21.55 60.58 -4.73
N PRO A 251 -21.40 61.83 -4.24
CA PRO A 251 -21.70 63.02 -5.03
C PRO A 251 -20.79 63.19 -6.26
N ILE A 252 -21.40 63.52 -7.39
CA ILE A 252 -20.73 63.80 -8.67
C ILE A 252 -19.82 65.02 -8.54
N GLY A 253 -18.59 64.93 -9.05
CA GLY A 253 -17.53 65.94 -8.98
C GLY A 253 -16.67 65.88 -7.71
N SER A 254 -16.97 65.00 -6.75
CA SER A 254 -16.27 64.96 -5.47
C SER A 254 -14.90 64.24 -5.55
N ARG A 255 -13.98 64.57 -4.63
CA ARG A 255 -12.73 63.79 -4.45
C ARG A 255 -13.01 62.30 -4.19
N ARG A 256 -14.14 61.99 -3.53
CA ARG A 256 -14.57 60.61 -3.24
C ARG A 256 -14.99 59.86 -4.50
N GLU A 257 -15.58 60.53 -5.48
CA GLU A 257 -15.92 59.93 -6.78
C GLU A 257 -14.66 59.50 -7.55
N LYS A 258 -13.64 60.38 -7.62
CA LYS A 258 -12.35 60.04 -8.27
C LYS A 258 -11.67 58.84 -7.60
N MET A 259 -11.73 58.75 -6.27
CA MET A 259 -11.19 57.61 -5.52
C MET A 259 -12.00 56.32 -5.76
N LEU A 260 -13.33 56.42 -5.80
CA LEU A 260 -14.22 55.30 -6.09
C LEU A 260 -14.00 54.74 -7.50
N ILE A 261 -13.83 55.61 -8.51
CA ILE A 261 -13.53 55.21 -9.89
C ILE A 261 -12.20 54.44 -9.97
N GLY A 262 -11.17 54.89 -9.25
CA GLY A 262 -9.87 54.19 -9.19
C GLY A 262 -9.98 52.79 -8.56
N ILE A 263 -10.73 52.65 -7.47
CA ILE A 263 -10.96 51.37 -6.78
C ILE A 263 -11.78 50.41 -7.66
N LEU A 264 -12.83 50.90 -8.31
CA LEU A 264 -13.65 50.10 -9.24
C LEU A 264 -12.87 49.68 -10.51
N GLY A 265 -11.91 50.50 -10.95
CA GLY A 265 -10.97 50.17 -12.02
C GLY A 265 -10.00 49.04 -11.65
N LEU A 266 -9.45 49.06 -10.43
CA LEU A 266 -8.58 48.00 -9.89
C LEU A 266 -9.32 46.65 -9.72
N LEU A 267 -10.62 46.69 -9.44
CA LEU A 267 -11.49 45.50 -9.35
C LEU A 267 -11.97 44.99 -10.73
N GLY A 268 -11.56 45.61 -11.85
CA GLY A 268 -11.84 45.13 -13.21
C GLY A 268 -13.26 45.40 -13.74
N ILE A 269 -14.05 46.22 -13.06
CA ILE A 269 -15.50 46.39 -13.31
C ILE A 269 -15.80 47.18 -14.61
N PHE A 270 -14.84 47.93 -15.13
CA PHE A 270 -15.02 48.78 -16.32
C PHE A 270 -14.63 48.13 -17.66
N ARG A 271 -14.19 46.86 -17.69
CA ARG A 271 -13.59 46.28 -18.91
C ARG A 271 -14.57 45.75 -19.96
N LYS A 272 -15.89 45.88 -19.77
CA LYS A 272 -16.90 45.24 -20.67
C LYS A 272 -17.81 46.19 -21.47
N GLU A 273 -17.76 47.51 -21.29
CA GLU A 273 -18.70 48.43 -21.97
C GLU A 273 -18.22 49.00 -23.32
N GLN A 274 -17.05 48.63 -23.85
CA GLN A 274 -16.52 49.20 -25.11
C GLN A 274 -16.41 48.23 -26.30
N SER A 275 -17.19 47.15 -26.36
CA SER A 275 -17.24 46.26 -27.53
C SER A 275 -18.67 46.00 -27.99
N ASN A 276 -19.34 47.07 -28.43
CA ASN A 276 -20.48 47.03 -29.34
C ASN A 276 -20.77 48.47 -29.75
N HIS A 277 -19.99 49.00 -30.69
CA HIS A 277 -20.34 50.07 -31.64
C HIS A 277 -19.44 49.88 -32.87
#